data_AF-A0AAN9L312-F1
#
_entry.id   AF-A0AAN9L312-F1
#
_cell.length_a   1.000
_cell.length_b   1.000
_cell.length_c   1.000
_cell.angle_alpha   90.00
_cell.angle_beta   90.00
_cell.angle_gamma   90.00
#
_symmetry.space_group_name_H-M   'P 1'
#
loop_
_entity.id
_entity.type
_entity.pdbx_description
1 polymer ?
#
loop_
_entity_poly.entity_id
_entity_poly.type
_entity_poly.pdbx_seq_one_letter_code
_entity_poly.pdbx_strand_id
1 'polypeptide(L)'
;MASTLFTCPSLSSTSSSSIFPTSVKFSLNPNNISHPFHRNKIPLPTVSPSIPIRRRFNVIAMAPPKAGGKAKKVVGIIKLALEAGKATPAPPVGPALGSKGVNIMAFCKDYNARTADKAGYVIPVEITVFDDKSFTFILKTPPASVLLLKAAGVEKGSKNPKAEKIGKITIDQLRTIAAEKLPDLNCSTIESAMRIIAGTAANMGIEVDPPVLQPKEKASVF
;
A
#
# COMPACT_ATOMS: atom_id res chain seq x y z
N MET A 1 16.73 62.99 16.11
CA MET A 1 17.77 62.29 16.90
C MET A 1 17.89 60.89 16.32
N ALA A 2 18.72 60.75 15.28
CA ALA A 2 20.08 60.20 15.34
C ALA A 2 20.05 58.65 15.38
N SER A 3 20.22 57.98 14.23
CA SER A 3 21.50 57.39 13.76
C SER A 3 21.82 56.08 14.48
N THR A 4 21.85 54.90 13.85
CA THR A 4 23.04 54.27 13.22
C THR A 4 22.63 52.85 12.75
N LEU A 5 22.75 52.46 11.47
CA LEU A 5 23.88 51.90 10.71
C LEU A 5 24.25 50.42 10.98
N PHE A 6 24.09 49.59 9.92
CA PHE A 6 25.00 48.57 9.36
C PHE A 6 25.90 47.72 10.29
N THR A 7 25.84 46.38 10.16
CA THR A 7 26.99 45.51 9.73
C THR A 7 26.67 43.99 9.73
N CYS A 8 26.86 43.34 8.57
CA CYS A 8 27.55 42.03 8.43
C CYS A 8 29.04 42.34 8.12
N PRO A 9 30.05 41.42 8.02
CA PRO A 9 30.06 39.94 7.96
C PRO A 9 31.27 39.23 8.70
N SER A 10 31.39 37.89 8.51
CA SER A 10 32.61 37.04 8.42
C SER A 10 33.61 36.84 9.59
N LEU A 11 33.91 35.57 9.90
CA LEU A 11 35.23 35.01 10.33
C LEU A 11 35.13 33.46 10.22
N SER A 12 35.65 32.75 9.20
CA SER A 12 37.03 32.36 8.84
C SER A 12 37.78 31.43 9.82
N SER A 13 37.92 30.16 9.38
CA SER A 13 39.14 29.31 9.33
C SER A 13 39.95 28.95 10.58
N THR A 14 40.13 27.63 10.81
CA THR A 14 41.37 26.91 11.23
C THR A 14 41.07 25.40 11.08
N SER A 15 41.63 24.63 10.12
CA SER A 15 43.00 24.10 9.91
C SER A 15 43.26 22.72 10.53
N SER A 16 43.65 21.76 9.65
CA SER A 16 44.32 20.47 9.90
C SER A 16 43.46 19.37 10.56
N SER A 17 43.56 18.09 10.24
CA SER A 17 44.60 17.31 9.57
C SER A 17 43.99 16.01 9.03
N SER A 18 44.47 15.63 7.84
CA SER A 18 44.45 14.29 7.26
C SER A 18 44.75 13.17 8.26
N ILE A 19 44.21 11.96 8.02
CA ILE A 19 44.95 10.68 7.95
C ILE A 19 43.96 9.59 7.50
N PHE A 20 44.10 9.14 6.25
CA PHE A 20 43.75 7.79 5.83
C PHE A 20 44.84 6.84 6.33
N PRO A 21 44.49 5.59 6.66
CA PRO A 21 45.28 4.50 6.08
C PRO A 21 44.35 3.35 5.64
N THR A 22 44.44 2.96 4.37
CA THR A 22 45.17 1.78 3.83
C THR A 22 44.32 0.53 3.71
N SER A 23 44.00 0.24 2.45
CA SER A 23 44.09 -1.08 1.78
C SER A 23 44.42 -2.28 2.68
N VAL A 24 43.49 -3.24 2.76
CA VAL A 24 43.81 -4.61 3.18
C VAL A 24 43.65 -5.51 1.95
N LYS A 25 44.80 -5.88 1.38
CA LYS A 25 44.94 -6.87 0.31
C LYS A 25 45.34 -8.20 0.95
N PHE A 26 44.58 -9.25 0.59
CA PHE A 26 44.92 -10.67 0.44
C PHE A 26 46.12 -11.26 1.20
N SER A 27 45.87 -12.33 1.96
CA SER A 27 46.83 -13.43 2.05
C SER A 27 46.08 -14.77 2.19
N LEU A 28 46.10 -15.55 1.11
CA LEU A 28 45.75 -16.96 1.07
C LEU A 28 46.94 -17.74 1.65
N ASN A 29 46.71 -18.54 2.68
CA ASN A 29 47.67 -19.52 3.19
C ASN A 29 47.22 -20.93 2.74
N PRO A 30 47.93 -21.58 1.81
CA PRO A 30 47.64 -22.94 1.39
C PRO A 30 48.66 -23.88 2.03
N ASN A 31 48.37 -24.46 3.20
CA ASN A 31 49.12 -25.59 3.76
C ASN A 31 48.38 -26.13 5.00
N ASN A 32 47.43 -27.05 4.84
CA ASN A 32 47.50 -28.28 5.63
C ASN A 32 46.70 -29.42 4.98
N ILE A 33 47.34 -30.57 5.02
CA ILE A 33 47.09 -31.79 4.28
C ILE A 33 46.41 -32.78 5.25
N SER A 34 45.31 -33.37 4.76
CA SER A 34 44.92 -34.78 4.93
C SER A 34 44.01 -35.28 6.07
N HIS A 35 43.04 -36.10 5.61
CA HIS A 35 42.44 -37.32 6.18
C HIS A 35 41.38 -37.21 7.31
N PRO A 36 40.45 -38.19 7.42
CA PRO A 36 39.73 -38.89 6.36
C PRO A 36 38.20 -38.88 6.54
N PHE A 37 37.54 -39.11 5.41
CA PHE A 37 36.12 -39.38 5.21
C PHE A 37 35.61 -40.50 6.16
N HIS A 38 34.71 -40.18 7.10
CA HIS A 38 33.97 -41.19 7.86
C HIS A 38 32.54 -41.33 7.34
N ARG A 39 32.36 -42.42 6.60
CA ARG A 39 31.12 -42.88 5.99
C ARG A 39 30.25 -43.53 7.07
N ASN A 40 29.48 -42.74 7.80
CA ASN A 40 28.41 -43.28 8.65
C ASN A 40 27.27 -43.76 7.76
N LYS A 41 27.22 -45.08 7.55
CA LYS A 41 26.10 -45.81 6.95
C LYS A 41 24.88 -45.68 7.87
N ILE A 42 23.85 -44.98 7.41
CA ILE A 42 22.51 -45.05 7.99
C ILE A 42 21.80 -46.22 7.28
N PRO A 43 21.36 -47.29 7.97
CA PRO A 43 20.58 -48.34 7.33
C PRO A 43 19.15 -47.86 7.06
N LEU A 44 18.68 -47.99 5.82
CA LEU A 44 17.26 -47.85 5.49
C LEU A 44 16.44 -48.94 6.22
N PRO A 45 15.30 -48.61 6.85
CA PRO A 45 14.39 -49.63 7.33
C PRO A 45 13.66 -50.31 6.16
N THR A 46 13.78 -51.62 6.15
CA THR A 46 13.12 -52.61 5.30
C THR A 46 11.59 -52.49 5.37
N VAL A 47 10.94 -52.39 4.21
CA VAL A 47 9.48 -52.40 4.02
C VAL A 47 9.00 -53.85 3.93
N SER A 48 8.21 -54.29 4.90
CA SER A 48 7.50 -55.57 4.87
C SER A 48 6.11 -55.38 4.24
N PRO A 49 5.67 -56.24 3.29
CA PRO A 49 4.33 -56.16 2.73
C PRO A 49 3.39 -57.12 3.49
N SER A 50 2.38 -56.59 4.18
CA SER A 50 1.30 -57.41 4.74
C SER A 50 -0.07 -56.74 4.63
N ILE A 51 -0.86 -57.25 3.68
CA ILE A 51 -2.31 -57.48 3.69
C ILE A 51 -3.25 -56.25 3.72
N PRO A 52 -4.07 -55.99 2.68
CA PRO A 52 -5.12 -54.98 2.74
C PRO A 52 -6.39 -55.57 3.38
N ILE A 53 -6.63 -55.27 4.66
CA ILE A 53 -7.95 -55.44 5.27
C ILE A 53 -8.84 -54.32 4.72
N ARG A 54 -9.80 -54.72 3.88
CA ARG A 54 -10.82 -53.89 3.24
C ARG A 54 -11.75 -53.28 4.32
N ARG A 55 -11.35 -52.16 4.92
CA ARG A 55 -12.23 -51.35 5.77
C ARG A 55 -13.26 -50.67 4.87
N ARG A 56 -14.53 -51.03 5.06
CA ARG A 56 -15.67 -50.29 4.53
C ARG A 56 -15.55 -48.84 5.00
N PHE A 57 -15.26 -47.91 4.10
CA PHE A 57 -15.43 -46.49 4.37
C PHE A 57 -16.94 -46.22 4.39
N ASN A 58 -17.48 -45.95 5.57
CA ASN A 58 -18.72 -45.21 5.67
C ASN A 58 -18.43 -43.81 5.12
N VAL A 59 -19.06 -43.46 4.00
CA VAL A 59 -19.08 -42.10 3.45
C VAL A 59 -19.89 -41.24 4.41
N ILE A 60 -19.22 -40.64 5.38
CA ILE A 60 -19.80 -39.53 6.15
C ILE A 60 -19.69 -38.32 5.21
N ALA A 61 -20.83 -37.86 4.71
CA ALA A 61 -20.94 -36.63 3.94
C ALA A 61 -20.33 -35.47 4.76
N MET A 62 -19.16 -35.01 4.34
CA MET A 62 -18.46 -33.89 4.96
C MET A 62 -19.19 -32.61 4.54
N ALA A 63 -20.19 -32.21 5.32
CA ALA A 63 -20.72 -30.86 5.26
C ALA A 63 -19.57 -29.88 5.50
N PRO A 64 -19.40 -28.81 4.68
CA PRO A 64 -18.37 -27.82 4.92
C PRO A 64 -18.58 -27.22 6.31
N PRO A 65 -17.53 -27.07 7.14
CA PRO A 65 -17.66 -26.49 8.47
C PRO A 65 -18.27 -25.09 8.33
N LYS A 66 -19.51 -24.92 8.80
CA LYS A 66 -20.12 -23.60 8.98
C LYS A 66 -19.19 -22.79 9.88
N ALA A 67 -18.77 -21.61 9.43
CA ALA A 67 -17.86 -20.72 10.13
C ALA A 67 -18.41 -20.31 11.51
N GLY A 68 -18.19 -21.16 12.52
CA GLY A 68 -18.56 -20.95 13.92
C GLY A 68 -17.58 -20.07 14.67
N GLY A 69 -17.23 -18.92 14.11
CA GLY A 69 -16.54 -17.86 14.84
C GLY A 69 -17.57 -17.04 15.60
N LYS A 70 -17.44 -16.91 16.93
CA LYS A 70 -18.19 -15.91 17.71
C LYS A 70 -18.00 -14.55 17.04
N ALA A 71 -19.10 -13.84 16.74
CA ALA A 71 -19.03 -12.50 16.17
C ALA A 71 -18.20 -11.61 17.10
N LYS A 72 -16.98 -11.28 16.67
CA LYS A 72 -16.09 -10.42 17.44
C LYS A 72 -16.72 -9.03 17.48
N LYS A 73 -16.98 -8.52 18.69
CA LYS A 73 -17.51 -7.18 18.87
C LYS A 73 -16.45 -6.17 18.41
N VAL A 74 -16.90 -5.18 17.65
CA VAL A 74 -16.05 -4.12 17.10
C VAL A 74 -15.97 -2.99 18.13
N VAL A 75 -14.76 -2.70 18.61
CA VAL A 75 -14.46 -1.59 19.53
C VAL A 75 -14.49 -0.25 18.81
N GLY A 76 -14.01 -0.25 17.57
CA GLY A 76 -13.94 0.97 16.77
C GLY A 76 -13.34 0.76 15.40
N ILE A 77 -13.53 1.77 14.55
CA ILE A 77 -13.03 1.82 13.19
C ILE A 77 -12.11 3.04 13.09
N ILE A 78 -10.90 2.85 12.55
CA ILE A 78 -9.91 3.90 12.34
C ILE A 78 -9.65 3.99 10.83
N LYS A 79 -9.69 5.20 10.27
CA LYS A 79 -9.39 5.45 8.86
C LYS A 79 -8.09 6.24 8.77
N LEU A 80 -7.09 5.69 8.08
CA LEU A 80 -5.80 6.35 7.86
C LEU A 80 -5.48 6.40 6.37
N ALA A 81 -4.71 7.40 5.97
CA ALA A 81 -4.16 7.50 4.62
C ALA A 81 -2.64 7.40 4.72
N LEU A 82 -2.06 6.37 4.10
CA LEU A 82 -0.63 6.09 4.18
C LEU A 82 -0.04 5.90 2.78
N GLU A 83 1.24 6.20 2.61
CA GLU A 83 1.96 5.89 1.38
C GLU A 83 2.23 4.38 1.28
N ALA A 84 1.94 3.81 0.13
CA ALA A 84 2.20 2.41 -0.19
C ALA A 84 3.68 2.05 -0.02
N GLY A 85 3.95 0.95 0.68
CA GLY A 85 5.30 0.45 0.94
C GLY A 85 6.15 1.27 1.92
N LYS A 86 5.63 2.38 2.46
CA LYS A 86 6.35 3.29 3.36
C LYS A 86 5.66 3.51 4.71
N ALA A 87 4.86 2.55 5.18
CA ALA A 87 4.28 2.63 6.50
C ALA A 87 5.38 2.52 7.57
N THR A 88 5.57 3.58 8.34
CA THR A 88 6.47 3.64 9.50
C THR A 88 5.67 3.96 10.76
N PRO A 89 6.11 3.49 11.95
CA PRO A 89 5.43 3.74 13.23
C PRO A 89 5.56 5.20 13.72
N ALA A 90 5.82 6.14 12.82
CA ALA A 90 6.05 7.55 13.08
C ALA A 90 4.83 8.25 13.75
N PRO A 91 5.00 9.49 14.27
CA PRO A 91 3.97 10.20 15.04
C PRO A 91 2.56 10.35 14.44
N PRO A 92 2.28 10.26 13.12
CA PRO A 92 0.88 10.25 12.65
C PRO A 92 0.19 8.89 12.81
N VAL A 93 0.93 7.78 12.73
CA VAL A 93 0.37 6.41 12.78
C VAL A 93 0.34 5.88 14.20
N GLY A 94 1.40 6.17 14.97
CA GLY A 94 1.59 5.66 16.33
C GLY A 94 0.47 6.05 17.30
N PRO A 95 0.14 7.34 17.48
CA PRO A 95 -0.93 7.80 18.37
C PRO A 95 -2.32 7.33 17.93
N ALA A 96 -2.60 7.35 16.61
CA ALA A 96 -3.89 6.97 16.07
C ALA A 96 -4.22 5.49 16.36
N LEU A 97 -3.28 4.59 16.10
CA LEU A 97 -3.45 3.15 16.32
C LEU A 97 -3.19 2.72 17.77
N GLY A 98 -2.24 3.38 18.44
CA GLY A 98 -1.86 3.11 19.82
C GLY A 98 -2.99 3.39 20.80
N SER A 99 -3.79 4.44 20.57
CA SER A 99 -4.95 4.77 21.41
C SER A 99 -6.02 3.67 21.48
N LYS A 100 -6.07 2.77 20.49
CA LYS A 100 -7.01 1.64 20.41
C LYS A 100 -6.36 0.28 20.69
N GLY A 101 -5.08 0.26 21.07
CA GLY A 101 -4.37 -0.97 21.45
C GLY A 101 -4.02 -1.88 20.28
N VAL A 102 -3.90 -1.35 19.06
CA VAL A 102 -3.50 -2.10 17.86
C VAL A 102 -1.98 -2.31 17.83
N ASN A 103 -1.52 -3.48 17.39
CA ASN A 103 -0.09 -3.75 17.20
C ASN A 103 0.45 -3.01 15.97
N ILE A 104 1.07 -1.84 16.20
CA ILE A 104 1.56 -0.93 15.16
C ILE A 104 2.58 -1.61 14.24
N MET A 105 3.53 -2.36 14.82
CA MET A 105 4.60 -3.00 14.03
C MET A 105 4.08 -4.10 13.11
N ALA A 106 3.11 -4.89 13.59
CA ALA A 106 2.46 -5.92 12.76
C ALA A 106 1.70 -5.28 11.61
N PHE A 107 0.93 -4.23 11.89
CA PHE A 107 0.21 -3.46 10.87
C PHE A 107 1.17 -2.88 9.81
N CYS A 108 2.26 -2.22 10.20
CA CYS A 108 3.21 -1.66 9.24
C CYS A 108 3.81 -2.73 8.30
N LYS A 109 4.16 -3.91 8.83
CA LYS A 109 4.70 -5.03 8.03
C LYS A 109 3.66 -5.56 7.05
N ASP A 110 2.46 -5.87 7.53
CA ASP A 110 1.39 -6.42 6.69
C ASP A 110 0.92 -5.42 5.64
N TYR A 111 0.85 -4.13 5.99
CA TYR A 111 0.49 -3.06 5.07
C TYR A 111 1.53 -2.92 3.96
N ASN A 112 2.83 -2.87 4.29
CA ASN A 112 3.90 -2.76 3.29
C ASN A 112 3.96 -3.98 2.37
N ALA A 113 3.74 -5.19 2.91
CA ALA A 113 3.69 -6.41 2.11
C ALA A 113 2.52 -6.40 1.09
N ARG A 114 1.33 -5.96 1.50
CA ARG A 114 0.15 -5.90 0.61
C ARG A 114 0.14 -4.72 -0.35
N THR A 115 0.91 -3.67 -0.06
CA THR A 115 0.95 -2.44 -0.89
C THR A 115 2.21 -2.32 -1.75
N ALA A 116 3.08 -3.33 -1.73
CA ALA A 116 4.32 -3.36 -2.52
C ALA A 116 4.08 -3.15 -4.02
N ASP A 117 2.99 -3.69 -4.56
CA ASP A 117 2.63 -3.60 -5.98
C ASP A 117 2.23 -2.18 -6.42
N LYS A 118 1.82 -1.34 -5.47
CA LYS A 118 1.29 0.02 -5.72
C LYS A 118 2.19 1.09 -5.09
N ALA A 119 3.49 0.86 -5.07
CA ALA A 119 4.46 1.79 -4.51
C ALA A 119 4.30 3.21 -5.10
N GLY A 120 4.33 4.23 -4.23
CA GLY A 120 4.21 5.64 -4.63
C GLY A 120 2.77 6.15 -4.79
N TYR A 121 1.76 5.38 -4.38
CA TYR A 121 0.39 5.88 -4.21
C TYR A 121 0.03 6.01 -2.72
N VAL A 122 -0.82 6.97 -2.38
CA VAL A 122 -1.43 7.04 -1.05
C VAL A 122 -2.64 6.12 -1.02
N ILE A 123 -2.59 5.06 -0.21
CA ILE A 123 -3.64 4.07 -0.09
C ILE A 123 -4.38 4.29 1.24
N PRO A 124 -5.68 4.67 1.19
CA PRO A 124 -6.49 4.74 2.39
C PRO A 124 -6.79 3.33 2.91
N VAL A 125 -6.71 3.18 4.22
CA VAL A 125 -6.92 1.93 4.93
C VAL A 125 -7.97 2.13 6.01
N GLU A 126 -8.88 1.17 6.08
CA GLU A 126 -9.89 1.09 7.14
C GLU A 126 -9.52 -0.06 8.07
N ILE A 127 -9.27 0.26 9.34
CA ILE A 127 -8.82 -0.67 10.36
C ILE A 127 -9.96 -0.85 11.34
N THR A 128 -10.45 -2.08 11.44
CA THR A 128 -11.46 -2.49 12.41
C THR A 128 -10.75 -3.15 13.58
N VAL A 129 -10.99 -2.61 14.78
CA VAL A 129 -10.41 -3.11 16.02
C VAL A 129 -11.48 -3.89 16.79
N PHE A 130 -11.12 -5.08 17.26
CA PHE A 130 -12.00 -5.93 18.07
C PHE A 130 -11.62 -5.90 19.55
N ASP A 131 -12.53 -6.36 20.42
CA ASP A 131 -12.36 -6.36 21.87
C ASP A 131 -11.12 -7.13 22.36
N ASP A 132 -10.69 -8.14 21.59
CA ASP A 132 -9.52 -8.99 21.87
C ASP A 132 -8.19 -8.34 21.46
N LYS A 133 -8.18 -7.05 21.11
CA LYS A 133 -7.04 -6.30 20.53
C LYS A 133 -6.56 -6.86 19.19
N SER A 134 -7.29 -7.81 18.61
CA SER A 134 -7.08 -8.20 17.23
C SER A 134 -7.62 -7.12 16.31
N PHE A 135 -7.01 -6.99 15.14
CA PHE A 135 -7.42 -6.02 14.15
C PHE A 135 -7.51 -6.68 12.78
N THR A 136 -8.48 -6.23 11.98
CA THR A 136 -8.55 -6.53 10.55
C THR A 136 -8.50 -5.23 9.81
N PHE A 137 -7.79 -5.19 8.69
CA PHE A 137 -7.75 -3.99 7.86
C PHE A 137 -8.10 -4.31 6.42
N ILE A 138 -8.83 -3.39 5.80
CA ILE A 138 -9.22 -3.43 4.40
C ILE A 138 -8.50 -2.29 3.70
N LEU A 139 -7.71 -2.64 2.69
CA LEU A 139 -7.08 -1.68 1.81
C LEU A 139 -8.11 -1.24 0.77
N LYS A 140 -8.32 0.06 0.67
CA LYS A 140 -9.11 0.65 -0.41
C LYS A 140 -8.19 1.03 -1.56
N THR A 141 -8.76 1.32 -2.71
CA THR A 141 -8.02 1.88 -3.84
C THR A 141 -7.55 3.30 -3.54
N PRO A 142 -6.43 3.72 -4.17
CA PRO A 142 -5.94 5.07 -4.05
C PRO A 142 -7.02 6.10 -4.47
N PRO A 143 -6.96 7.33 -3.92
CA PRO A 143 -7.93 8.36 -4.22
C PRO A 143 -7.93 8.67 -5.71
N ALA A 144 -9.12 8.85 -6.29
CA ALA A 144 -9.27 9.13 -7.72
C ALA A 144 -8.52 10.40 -8.12
N SER A 145 -8.41 11.37 -7.20
CA SER A 145 -7.63 12.58 -7.40
C SER A 145 -6.17 12.30 -7.77
N VAL A 146 -5.50 11.40 -7.03
CA VAL A 146 -4.08 11.08 -7.29
C VAL A 146 -3.91 10.27 -8.58
N LEU A 147 -4.86 9.37 -8.88
CA LEU A 147 -4.86 8.60 -10.13
C LEU A 147 -5.01 9.53 -11.35
N LEU A 148 -5.94 10.48 -11.28
CA LEU A 148 -6.20 11.45 -12.35
C LEU A 148 -5.06 12.46 -12.52
N LEU A 149 -4.46 12.94 -11.42
CA LEU A 149 -3.29 13.81 -11.46
C LEU A 149 -2.10 13.13 -12.15
N LYS A 150 -1.86 11.85 -11.84
CA LYS A 150 -0.81 11.06 -12.51
C LYS A 150 -1.13 10.79 -13.98
N ALA A 151 -2.37 10.49 -14.32
CA ALA A 151 -2.78 10.29 -15.71
C ALA A 151 -2.69 11.57 -16.56
N ALA A 152 -3.00 12.73 -15.95
CA ALA A 152 -2.88 14.04 -16.59
C ALA A 152 -1.45 14.61 -16.55
N GLY A 153 -0.54 14.02 -15.77
CA GLY A 153 0.84 14.52 -15.59
C GLY A 153 0.92 15.84 -14.80
N VAL A 154 -0.05 16.14 -13.94
CA VAL A 154 -0.12 17.40 -13.18
C VAL A 154 0.08 17.12 -11.69
N GLU A 155 0.85 17.96 -11.00
CA GLU A 155 1.14 17.77 -9.56
C GLU A 155 0.01 18.26 -8.64
N LYS A 156 -0.71 19.32 -9.04
CA LYS A 156 -1.73 19.99 -8.23
C LYS A 156 -3.02 20.22 -9.02
N GLY A 157 -4.15 20.10 -8.33
CA GLY A 157 -5.47 20.43 -8.88
C GLY A 157 -5.66 21.93 -9.15
N SER A 158 -6.64 22.28 -10.00
CA SER A 158 -7.00 23.66 -10.28
C SER A 158 -7.58 24.34 -9.04
N LYS A 159 -7.23 25.61 -8.81
CA LYS A 159 -7.87 26.44 -7.77
C LYS A 159 -9.30 26.80 -8.16
N ASN A 160 -9.55 26.98 -9.46
CA ASN A 160 -10.83 27.36 -10.03
C ASN A 160 -11.22 26.39 -11.15
N PRO A 161 -11.79 25.21 -10.83
CA PRO A 161 -11.99 24.12 -11.79
C PRO A 161 -12.89 24.46 -12.98
N LYS A 162 -13.78 25.45 -12.83
CA LYS A 162 -14.68 25.91 -13.91
C LYS A 162 -14.01 26.90 -14.87
N ALA A 163 -13.01 27.65 -14.41
CA ALA A 163 -12.37 28.71 -15.17
C ALA A 163 -11.03 28.25 -15.76
N GLU A 164 -10.24 27.51 -14.98
CA GLU A 164 -8.90 27.07 -15.34
C GLU A 164 -8.85 25.56 -15.48
N LYS A 165 -8.77 25.10 -16.73
CA LYS A 165 -8.53 23.70 -17.06
C LYS A 165 -7.03 23.43 -17.05
N ILE A 166 -6.59 22.52 -16.19
CA ILE A 166 -5.17 22.23 -15.94
C ILE A 166 -4.65 21.00 -16.67
N GLY A 167 -5.52 20.22 -17.31
CA GLY A 167 -5.13 19.01 -18.02
C GLY A 167 -6.28 18.35 -18.76
N LYS A 168 -5.93 17.37 -19.59
CA LYS A 168 -6.86 16.56 -20.37
C LYS A 168 -6.55 15.08 -20.19
N ILE A 169 -7.57 14.25 -20.14
CA ILE A 169 -7.45 12.79 -20.10
C ILE A 169 -8.33 12.14 -21.17
N THR A 170 -7.87 11.01 -21.71
CA THR A 170 -8.63 10.22 -22.67
C THR A 170 -9.59 9.27 -21.97
N ILE A 171 -10.61 8.82 -22.71
CA ILE A 171 -11.56 7.82 -22.20
C ILE A 171 -10.88 6.51 -21.81
N ASP A 172 -9.83 6.10 -22.51
CA ASP A 172 -9.12 4.84 -22.23
C ASP A 172 -8.41 4.88 -20.87
N GLN A 173 -7.77 6.01 -20.56
CA GLN A 173 -7.18 6.25 -19.23
C GLN A 173 -8.26 6.24 -18.15
N LEU A 174 -9.39 6.90 -18.41
CA LEU A 174 -10.51 6.96 -17.49
C LEU A 174 -11.09 5.56 -17.22
N ARG A 175 -11.26 4.74 -18.27
CA ARG A 175 -11.73 3.35 -18.16
C ARG A 175 -10.77 2.48 -17.35
N THR A 176 -9.47 2.69 -17.51
CA THR A 176 -8.43 1.96 -16.77
C THR A 176 -8.50 2.31 -15.28
N ILE A 177 -8.56 3.60 -14.95
CA ILE A 177 -8.74 4.09 -13.57
C ILE A 177 -10.07 3.59 -12.98
N ALA A 178 -11.13 3.54 -13.78
CA ALA A 178 -12.43 3.02 -13.38
C ALA A 178 -12.40 1.53 -13.06
N ALA A 179 -11.71 0.72 -13.86
CA ALA A 179 -11.56 -0.71 -13.62
C ALA A 179 -10.75 -0.97 -12.34
N GLU A 180 -9.66 -0.22 -12.13
CA GLU A 180 -8.85 -0.33 -10.91
C GLU A 180 -9.63 0.05 -9.65
N LYS A 181 -10.51 1.05 -9.75
CA LYS A 181 -11.28 1.59 -8.63
C LYS A 181 -12.64 0.89 -8.40
N LEU A 182 -13.10 0.09 -9.36
CA LEU A 182 -14.36 -0.63 -9.32
C LEU A 182 -14.64 -1.40 -8.01
N PRO A 183 -13.69 -2.11 -7.37
CA PRO A 183 -13.98 -2.86 -6.14
C PRO A 183 -14.38 -1.98 -4.94
N ASP A 184 -14.06 -0.68 -4.96
CA ASP A 184 -14.43 0.25 -3.89
C ASP A 184 -15.64 1.13 -4.23
N LEU A 185 -16.14 1.04 -5.47
CA LEU A 185 -17.31 1.80 -5.91
C LEU A 185 -18.57 0.96 -5.76
N ASN A 186 -19.67 1.60 -5.38
CA ASN A 186 -20.97 0.95 -5.25
C ASN A 186 -21.71 0.79 -6.60
N CYS A 187 -20.99 0.81 -7.73
CA CYS A 187 -21.59 0.77 -9.07
C CYS A 187 -21.54 -0.63 -9.68
N SER A 188 -22.62 -1.02 -10.37
CA SER A 188 -22.73 -2.31 -11.06
C SER A 188 -22.11 -2.33 -12.46
N THR A 189 -22.00 -1.17 -13.12
CA THR A 189 -21.49 -1.05 -14.49
C THR A 189 -20.23 -0.18 -14.58
N ILE A 190 -19.33 -0.51 -15.52
CA ILE A 190 -18.09 0.24 -15.78
C ILE A 190 -18.42 1.67 -16.23
N GLU A 191 -19.48 1.87 -17.01
CA GLU A 191 -19.93 3.20 -17.45
C GLU A 191 -20.31 4.10 -16.27
N SER A 192 -20.97 3.55 -15.26
CA SER A 192 -21.30 4.27 -14.02
C SER A 192 -20.03 4.66 -13.27
N ALA A 193 -19.05 3.75 -13.18
CA ALA A 193 -17.74 4.04 -12.58
C ALA A 193 -17.01 5.17 -13.33
N MET A 194 -17.04 5.13 -14.67
CA MET A 194 -16.46 6.18 -15.52
C MET A 194 -17.13 7.54 -15.29
N ARG A 195 -18.46 7.59 -15.14
CA ARG A 195 -19.16 8.85 -14.83
C ARG A 195 -18.76 9.43 -13.47
N ILE A 196 -18.58 8.59 -12.45
CA ILE A 196 -18.13 9.02 -11.11
C ILE A 196 -16.73 9.64 -11.19
N ILE A 197 -15.83 8.99 -11.92
CA ILE A 197 -14.44 9.46 -12.07
C ILE A 197 -14.38 10.71 -12.95
N ALA A 198 -15.17 10.79 -14.02
CA ALA A 198 -15.31 11.99 -14.85
C ALA A 198 -15.78 13.21 -14.02
N GLY A 199 -16.73 13.01 -13.11
CA GLY A 199 -17.15 14.06 -12.18
C GLY A 199 -16.02 14.52 -11.25
N THR A 200 -15.16 13.59 -10.82
CA THR A 200 -13.99 13.92 -10.00
C THR A 200 -12.95 14.71 -10.81
N ALA A 201 -12.71 14.34 -12.07
CA ALA A 201 -11.83 15.06 -12.98
C ALA A 201 -12.31 16.51 -13.20
N ALA A 202 -13.61 16.68 -13.46
CA ALA A 202 -14.22 18.00 -13.62
C ALA A 202 -14.08 18.88 -12.36
N ASN A 203 -14.21 18.30 -11.17
CA ASN A 203 -14.01 19.03 -9.90
C ASN A 203 -12.56 19.49 -9.69
N MET A 204 -11.59 18.88 -10.36
CA MET A 204 -10.17 19.27 -10.29
C MET A 204 -9.74 20.16 -11.46
N GLY A 205 -10.63 20.44 -12.42
CA GLY A 205 -10.30 21.19 -13.63
C GLY A 205 -9.58 20.34 -14.68
N ILE A 206 -9.77 19.03 -14.68
CA ILE A 206 -9.28 18.14 -15.74
C ILE A 206 -10.44 17.86 -16.70
N GLU A 207 -10.21 18.12 -17.99
CA GLU A 207 -11.18 17.86 -19.05
C GLU A 207 -11.06 16.44 -19.59
N VAL A 208 -12.20 15.84 -19.94
CA VAL A 208 -12.30 14.47 -20.47
C VAL A 208 -12.79 14.54 -21.90
N ASP A 209 -11.97 14.05 -22.83
CA ASP A 209 -12.30 14.04 -24.27
C ASP A 209 -12.45 12.58 -24.78
N PRO A 210 -13.59 12.21 -25.42
CA PRO A 210 -14.88 12.92 -25.48
C PRO A 210 -15.66 12.91 -24.15
N PRO A 211 -16.65 13.81 -23.99
CA PRO A 211 -17.42 13.93 -22.75
C PRO A 211 -18.29 12.68 -22.52
N VAL A 212 -17.97 11.92 -21.48
CA VAL A 212 -18.75 10.74 -21.04
C VAL A 212 -20.09 11.14 -20.41
N LEU A 213 -20.20 12.39 -19.96
CA LEU A 213 -21.43 12.96 -19.45
C LEU A 213 -22.20 13.56 -20.63
N GLN A 214 -23.24 12.88 -21.10
CA GLN A 214 -24.31 13.60 -21.79
C GLN A 214 -24.79 14.67 -20.81
N PRO A 215 -24.77 15.97 -21.19
CA PRO A 215 -25.38 16.99 -20.36
C PRO A 215 -26.81 16.52 -20.08
N LYS A 216 -27.21 16.42 -18.81
CA LYS A 216 -28.64 16.33 -18.50
C LYS A 216 -29.26 17.54 -19.19
N GLU A 217 -29.96 17.31 -20.28
CA GLU A 217 -30.76 18.32 -20.94
C GLU A 217 -31.61 18.92 -19.84
N LYS A 218 -31.37 20.19 -19.52
CA LYS A 218 -32.20 20.90 -18.56
C LYS A 218 -33.55 20.98 -19.26
N ALA A 219 -34.43 20.04 -18.96
CA ALA A 219 -35.83 20.19 -19.26
C ALA A 219 -36.25 21.50 -18.60
N SER A 220 -36.36 22.54 -19.42
CA SER A 220 -36.92 23.83 -19.07
C SER A 220 -38.35 23.55 -18.63
N VAL A 221 -38.54 23.39 -17.32
CA VAL A 221 -39.85 23.47 -16.70
C VAL A 221 -40.25 24.94 -16.80
N PHE A 222 -41.01 25.23 -17.85
CA PHE A 222 -41.72 26.49 -18.06
C PHE A 222 -42.83 26.66 -17.03
#